data_AF-A0A7C4EAI3-F1
#
_entry.id   AF-A0A7C4EAI3-F1
#
_cell.length_a   1.000
_cell.length_b   1.000
_cell.length_c   1.000
_cell.angle_alpha   90.00
_cell.angle_beta   90.00
_cell.angle_gamma   90.00
#
_symmetry.space_group_name_H-M   'P 1'
#
loop_
_entity.id
_entity.type
_entity.pdbx_description
1 polymer ?
#
loop_
_entity_poly.entity_id
_entity_poly.type
_entity_poly.pdbx_seq_one_letter_code
_entity_poly.pdbx_strand_id
1 'polypeptide(L)'
;MARPRRRRGDRRAAVRPARVHAAVAAALAGQARTGGAGCGVRTLRRYLSREIAAATAFVAFALLALFSFFDLVNEIEEVGAAGYQLAQAFGYVALSLPARAYELAPIAALIGTIYALSKLAANSEFTIMRVSGMSTWRLAACVMRVGLVLVALTYLLGEVVAPPAERLAQRAKLQATGATLSQQFRSGVWVRDAVRDAAGHVERLRFVNVREVRPDGSTKGWRIFEFDRDFRLLSISTAQSGTYVPGEAGGNWRLVDLVQTRVPEVVAADTAPTALRTQIVREPQ
;
A
#
# COMPACT_ATOMS: atom_id res chain seq x y z
N MET A 1 36.72 31.85 -111.51
CA MET A 1 35.25 31.91 -111.69
C MET A 1 34.59 31.19 -110.51
N ALA A 2 33.63 31.84 -109.86
CA ALA A 2 33.17 31.56 -108.50
C ALA A 2 32.21 30.37 -108.36
N ARG A 3 32.13 29.80 -107.13
CA ARG A 3 30.85 29.48 -106.44
C ARG A 3 31.06 29.22 -104.92
N PRO A 4 30.08 29.55 -104.05
CA PRO A 4 30.30 29.74 -102.61
C PRO A 4 29.89 28.53 -101.75
N ARG A 5 30.53 28.35 -100.58
CA ARG A 5 30.10 27.43 -99.51
C ARG A 5 29.32 28.18 -98.42
N ARG A 6 28.10 27.73 -98.14
CA ARG A 6 27.21 28.25 -97.08
C ARG A 6 27.81 28.03 -95.69
N ARG A 7 27.81 29.08 -94.86
CA ARG A 7 28.04 29.05 -93.41
C ARG A 7 26.87 28.36 -92.70
N ARG A 8 27.17 27.36 -91.88
CA ARG A 8 26.25 26.74 -90.90
C ARG A 8 26.43 27.47 -89.58
N GLY A 9 25.38 28.12 -89.09
CA GLY A 9 25.38 28.81 -87.79
C GLY A 9 25.35 27.79 -86.65
N ASP A 10 26.35 27.87 -85.77
CA ASP A 10 26.47 27.07 -84.56
C ASP A 10 25.86 27.87 -83.39
N ARG A 11 24.65 27.53 -82.96
CA ARG A 11 24.04 28.08 -81.74
C ARG A 11 24.55 27.29 -80.54
N ARG A 12 25.64 27.76 -79.93
CA ARG A 12 26.09 27.27 -78.62
C ARG A 12 25.20 27.85 -77.52
N ALA A 13 24.42 27.00 -76.90
CA ALA A 13 23.73 27.28 -75.64
C ALA A 13 24.77 27.45 -74.52
N ALA A 14 24.78 28.63 -73.89
CA ALA A 14 25.57 28.90 -72.70
C ALA A 14 24.88 28.29 -71.47
N VAL A 15 25.43 27.20 -70.94
CA VAL A 15 25.05 26.66 -69.63
C VAL A 15 25.80 27.46 -68.56
N ARG A 16 25.06 28.15 -67.68
CA ARG A 16 25.60 28.87 -66.51
C ARG A 16 25.69 27.92 -65.30
N PRO A 17 26.87 27.59 -64.73
CA PRO A 17 26.97 26.85 -63.49
C PRO A 17 27.19 27.84 -62.33
N ALA A 18 26.13 28.37 -61.74
CA ALA A 18 26.26 29.32 -60.61
C ALA A 18 25.25 29.10 -59.47
N ARG A 19 24.57 27.96 -59.41
CA ARG A 19 23.57 27.68 -58.36
C ARG A 19 23.98 26.61 -57.34
N VAL A 20 25.00 25.81 -57.61
CA VAL A 20 25.38 24.70 -56.71
C VAL A 20 26.17 25.21 -55.49
N HIS A 21 27.07 26.18 -55.65
CA HIS A 21 27.89 26.68 -54.53
C HIS A 21 27.11 27.47 -53.47
N ALA A 22 26.07 28.23 -53.87
CA ALA A 22 25.26 29.00 -52.92
C ALA A 22 24.34 28.10 -52.07
N ALA A 23 23.80 27.03 -52.65
CA ALA A 23 22.96 26.07 -51.93
C ALA A 23 23.77 25.24 -50.91
N VAL A 24 25.00 24.85 -51.26
CA VAL A 24 25.89 24.13 -50.33
C VAL A 24 26.40 25.04 -49.20
N ALA A 25 26.73 26.30 -49.49
CA ALA A 25 27.12 27.26 -48.46
C ALA A 25 25.96 27.60 -47.50
N ALA A 26 24.73 27.73 -48.01
CA ALA A 26 23.54 27.95 -47.18
C ALA A 26 23.17 26.71 -46.35
N ALA A 27 23.36 25.50 -46.89
CA ALA A 27 23.16 24.25 -46.15
C ALA A 27 24.19 24.08 -45.01
N LEU A 28 25.45 24.45 -45.24
CA LEU A 28 26.50 24.41 -44.21
C LEU A 28 26.35 25.52 -43.16
N ALA A 29 25.84 26.71 -43.54
CA ALA A 29 25.57 27.80 -42.60
C ALA A 29 24.33 27.55 -41.71
N GLY A 30 23.35 26.77 -42.19
CA GLY A 30 22.17 26.37 -41.41
C GLY A 30 22.45 25.30 -40.34
N GLN A 31 23.52 24.51 -40.50
CA GLN A 31 23.85 23.38 -39.63
C GLN A 31 24.71 23.77 -38.41
N ALA A 32 25.29 24.97 -38.40
CA ALA A 32 26.14 25.48 -37.32
C ALA A 32 25.38 26.17 -36.17
N ARG A 33 24.04 26.30 -36.25
CA ARG A 33 23.22 27.03 -35.24
C ARG A 33 22.26 26.18 -34.40
N THR A 34 22.20 24.87 -34.60
CA THR A 34 21.49 23.96 -33.67
C THR A 34 22.47 23.34 -32.68
N GLY A 35 22.50 23.88 -31.47
CA GLY A 35 23.48 23.56 -30.41
C GLY A 35 23.65 22.08 -30.10
N GLY A 36 24.84 21.56 -30.44
CA GLY A 36 25.34 20.22 -30.10
C GLY A 36 25.76 20.02 -28.63
N ALA A 37 25.69 21.04 -27.76
CA ALA A 37 26.04 20.91 -26.34
C ALA A 37 24.97 20.16 -25.51
N GLY A 38 23.77 19.95 -26.05
CA GLY A 38 22.65 19.34 -25.31
C GLY A 38 22.52 17.82 -25.46
N CYS A 39 23.17 17.19 -26.44
CA CYS A 39 22.91 15.78 -26.78
C CYS A 39 23.68 14.81 -25.86
N GLY A 40 24.99 15.04 -25.64
CA GLY A 40 25.82 14.17 -24.79
C GLY A 40 25.37 14.12 -23.33
N VAL A 41 25.00 15.26 -22.75
CA VAL A 41 24.51 15.35 -21.37
C VAL A 41 23.16 14.64 -21.19
N ARG A 42 22.31 14.63 -22.24
CA ARG A 42 21.01 13.93 -22.22
C ARG A 42 21.20 12.42 -22.27
N THR A 43 22.12 11.91 -23.09
CA THR A 43 22.42 10.48 -23.20
C THR A 43 23.02 9.95 -21.90
N LEU A 44 24.01 10.64 -21.33
CA LEU A 44 24.65 10.25 -20.08
C LEU A 44 23.68 10.25 -18.89
N ARG A 45 22.80 11.24 -18.84
CA ARG A 45 21.72 11.32 -17.84
C ARG A 45 20.75 10.15 -17.95
N ARG A 46 20.35 9.77 -19.17
CA ARG A 46 19.44 8.64 -19.42
C ARG A 46 20.10 7.32 -19.05
N TYR A 47 21.39 7.18 -19.36
CA TYR A 47 22.20 6.03 -18.95
C TYR A 47 22.24 5.90 -17.42
N LEU A 48 22.66 6.96 -16.72
CA LEU A 48 22.71 6.98 -15.25
C LEU A 48 21.37 6.65 -14.60
N SER A 49 20.27 7.26 -15.08
CA SER A 49 18.94 6.99 -14.54
C SER A 49 18.50 5.54 -14.77
N ARG A 50 18.85 4.95 -15.92
CA ARG A 50 18.52 3.56 -16.24
C ARG A 50 19.33 2.60 -15.38
N GLU A 51 20.61 2.88 -15.14
CA GLU A 51 21.47 2.04 -14.31
C GLU A 51 20.97 2.03 -12.85
N ILE A 52 20.64 3.20 -12.29
CA ILE A 52 20.08 3.31 -10.94
C ILE A 52 18.72 2.62 -10.87
N ALA A 53 17.80 2.90 -11.81
CA ALA A 53 16.47 2.30 -11.79
C ALA A 53 16.53 0.77 -11.95
N ALA A 54 17.42 0.24 -12.80
CA ALA A 54 17.61 -1.19 -12.98
C ALA A 54 18.19 -1.85 -11.71
N ALA A 55 19.19 -1.24 -11.09
CA ALA A 55 19.75 -1.71 -9.83
C ALA A 55 18.70 -1.71 -8.70
N THR A 56 17.95 -0.62 -8.54
CA THR A 56 16.86 -0.53 -7.56
C THR A 56 15.76 -1.56 -7.83
N ALA A 57 15.35 -1.75 -9.09
CA ALA A 57 14.35 -2.74 -9.44
C ALA A 57 14.84 -4.17 -9.16
N PHE A 58 16.11 -4.46 -9.45
CA PHE A 58 16.73 -5.75 -9.17
C PHE A 58 16.78 -6.04 -7.66
N VAL A 59 17.21 -5.07 -6.86
CA VAL A 59 17.24 -5.20 -5.39
C VAL A 59 15.82 -5.31 -4.83
N ALA A 60 14.87 -4.52 -5.33
CA ALA A 60 13.46 -4.61 -4.93
C ALA A 60 12.90 -6.00 -5.22
N PHE A 61 13.17 -6.55 -6.41
CA PHE A 61 12.76 -7.91 -6.76
C PHE A 61 13.39 -8.96 -5.86
N ALA A 62 14.70 -8.86 -5.57
CA ALA A 62 15.38 -9.80 -4.68
C ALA A 62 14.82 -9.78 -3.26
N LEU A 63 14.59 -8.58 -2.70
CA LEU A 63 13.95 -8.42 -1.40
C LEU A 63 12.53 -8.96 -1.41
N LEU A 64 11.73 -8.63 -2.43
CA LEU A 64 10.37 -9.14 -2.54
C LEU A 64 10.34 -10.67 -2.61
N ALA A 65 11.18 -11.28 -3.43
CA ALA A 65 11.26 -12.74 -3.54
C ALA A 65 11.62 -13.38 -2.19
N LEU A 66 12.61 -12.83 -1.48
CA LEU A 66 13.03 -13.33 -0.18
C LEU A 66 11.94 -13.21 0.89
N PHE A 67 11.32 -12.03 1.02
CA PHE A 67 10.25 -11.81 2.01
C PHE A 67 9.00 -12.61 1.67
N SER A 68 8.64 -12.74 0.39
CA SER A 68 7.51 -13.57 -0.04
C SER A 68 7.75 -15.04 0.25
N PHE A 69 9.01 -15.50 0.15
CA PHE A 69 9.36 -16.85 0.56
C PHE A 69 9.15 -17.04 2.07
N PHE A 70 9.55 -16.09 2.92
CA PHE A 70 9.26 -16.17 4.35
C PHE A 70 7.77 -16.12 4.66
N ASP A 71 7.01 -15.25 3.99
CA ASP A 71 5.55 -15.19 4.12
C ASP A 71 4.92 -16.55 3.75
N LEU A 72 5.37 -17.18 2.67
CA LEU A 72 4.90 -18.50 2.26
C LEU A 72 5.26 -19.59 3.28
N VAL A 73 6.48 -19.59 3.81
CA VAL A 73 6.90 -20.55 4.84
C VAL A 73 6.02 -20.43 6.10
N ASN A 74 5.76 -19.19 6.54
CA ASN A 74 4.86 -18.95 7.68
C ASN A 74 3.42 -19.42 7.37
N GLU A 75 2.96 -19.20 6.13
CA GLU A 75 1.61 -19.57 5.72
C GLU A 75 1.43 -21.09 5.59
N ILE A 76 2.50 -21.83 5.28
CA ILE A 76 2.49 -23.30 5.23
C ILE A 76 2.16 -23.93 6.59
N GLU A 77 2.50 -23.29 7.72
CA GLU A 77 2.14 -23.79 9.05
C GLU A 77 0.62 -23.82 9.27
N GLU A 78 -0.14 -22.98 8.56
CA GLU A 78 -1.60 -22.94 8.61
C GLU A 78 -2.25 -23.87 7.57
N VAL A 79 -1.48 -24.36 6.58
CA VAL A 79 -1.99 -25.29 5.55
C VAL A 79 -2.34 -26.63 6.18
N GLY A 80 -3.56 -27.11 5.91
CA GLY A 80 -4.13 -28.30 6.53
C GLY A 80 -5.00 -28.03 7.75
N ALA A 81 -4.95 -26.82 8.33
CA ALA A 81 -5.93 -26.40 9.32
C ALA A 81 -7.26 -26.03 8.63
N ALA A 82 -8.36 -26.67 9.05
CA ALA A 82 -9.72 -26.33 8.64
C ALA A 82 -10.01 -26.29 7.11
N GLY A 83 -9.24 -27.03 6.29
CA GLY A 83 -9.44 -27.10 4.84
C GLY A 83 -8.63 -26.09 4.03
N TYR A 84 -7.72 -25.34 4.66
CA TYR A 84 -6.81 -24.42 3.97
C TYR A 84 -5.77 -25.17 3.12
N GLN A 85 -5.76 -24.91 1.81
CA GLN A 85 -4.94 -25.60 0.81
C GLN A 85 -3.71 -24.78 0.42
N LEU A 86 -2.66 -25.47 -0.05
CA LEU A 86 -1.43 -24.82 -0.52
C LEU A 86 -1.68 -23.78 -1.63
N ALA A 87 -2.62 -24.03 -2.55
CA ALA A 87 -2.97 -23.08 -3.60
C ALA A 87 -3.53 -21.76 -3.05
N GLN A 88 -4.26 -21.81 -1.93
CA GLN A 88 -4.80 -20.63 -1.27
C GLN A 88 -3.70 -19.84 -0.57
N ALA A 89 -2.72 -20.51 0.03
CA ALA A 89 -1.52 -19.89 0.59
C ALA A 89 -0.72 -19.12 -0.49
N PHE A 90 -0.49 -19.72 -1.66
CA PHE A 90 0.15 -19.02 -2.78
C PHE A 90 -0.66 -17.81 -3.24
N GLY A 91 -1.99 -17.94 -3.31
CA GLY A 91 -2.87 -16.83 -3.66
C GLY A 91 -2.80 -15.68 -2.66
N TYR A 92 -2.80 -16.00 -1.36
CA TYR A 92 -2.65 -15.03 -0.27
C TYR A 92 -1.33 -14.26 -0.38
N VAL A 93 -0.20 -14.98 -0.47
CA VAL A 93 1.13 -14.35 -0.58
C VAL A 93 1.23 -13.47 -1.84
N ALA A 94 0.70 -13.94 -2.97
CA ALA A 94 0.68 -13.17 -4.21
C ALA A 94 -0.15 -11.87 -4.10
N LEU A 95 -1.28 -11.91 -3.38
CA LEU A 95 -2.12 -10.73 -3.12
C LEU A 95 -1.48 -9.75 -2.11
N SER A 96 -0.62 -10.24 -1.21
CA SER A 96 0.12 -9.39 -0.26
C SER A 96 1.41 -8.78 -0.83
N LEU A 97 1.87 -9.23 -2.02
CA LEU A 97 3.05 -8.68 -2.71
C LEU A 97 3.05 -7.15 -2.85
N PRO A 98 1.94 -6.47 -3.21
CA PRO A 98 1.94 -5.02 -3.31
C PRO A 98 2.19 -4.35 -1.95
N ALA A 99 1.60 -4.86 -0.86
CA ALA A 99 1.87 -4.33 0.47
C ALA A 99 3.35 -4.48 0.84
N ARG A 100 3.94 -5.66 0.57
CA ARG A 100 5.38 -5.90 0.75
C ARG A 100 6.25 -4.97 -0.10
N ALA A 101 5.86 -4.72 -1.35
CA ALA A 101 6.60 -3.83 -2.24
C ALA A 101 6.62 -2.40 -1.70
N TYR A 102 5.52 -1.93 -1.12
CA TYR A 102 5.45 -0.62 -0.45
C TYR A 102 6.36 -0.55 0.78
N GLU A 103 6.33 -1.57 1.64
CA GLU A 103 7.16 -1.65 2.85
C GLU A 103 8.67 -1.69 2.53
N LEU A 104 9.05 -2.45 1.49
CA LEU A 104 10.45 -2.70 1.12
C LEU A 104 11.04 -1.63 0.19
N ALA A 105 10.20 -0.83 -0.48
CA ALA A 105 10.63 0.18 -1.44
C ALA A 105 11.73 1.14 -0.94
N PRO A 106 11.66 1.76 0.26
CA PRO A 106 12.72 2.67 0.71
C PRO A 106 14.06 1.95 0.93
N ILE A 107 14.03 0.71 1.41
CA ILE A 107 15.23 -0.11 1.62
C ILE A 107 15.84 -0.49 0.27
N ALA A 108 15.00 -0.92 -0.68
CA ALA A 108 15.44 -1.23 -2.04
C ALA A 108 16.00 -0.01 -2.78
N ALA A 109 15.41 1.16 -2.58
CA ALA A 109 15.88 2.43 -3.14
C ALA A 109 17.29 2.77 -2.64
N LEU A 110 17.51 2.65 -1.33
CA LEU A 110 18.78 2.92 -0.69
C LEU A 110 19.87 1.96 -1.20
N ILE A 111 19.65 0.65 -1.06
CA ILE A 111 20.62 -0.37 -1.42
C ILE A 111 20.90 -0.35 -2.93
N GLY A 112 19.85 -0.25 -3.75
CA GLY A 112 19.98 -0.20 -5.21
C GLY A 112 20.74 1.02 -5.70
N THR A 113 20.51 2.20 -5.10
CA THR A 113 21.24 3.41 -5.46
C THR A 113 22.71 3.32 -5.05
N ILE A 114 22.98 2.83 -3.83
CA ILE A 114 24.36 2.61 -3.37
C ILE A 114 25.08 1.64 -4.30
N TYR A 115 24.45 0.51 -4.63
CA TYR A 115 25.01 -0.49 -5.55
C TYR A 115 25.31 0.11 -6.93
N ALA A 116 24.36 0.82 -7.53
CA ALA A 116 24.55 1.45 -8.84
C ALA A 116 25.70 2.48 -8.85
N LEU A 117 25.74 3.36 -7.85
CA LEU A 117 26.80 4.36 -7.73
C LEU A 117 28.16 3.72 -7.46
N SER A 118 28.20 2.65 -6.65
CA SER A 118 29.42 1.90 -6.37
C SER A 118 29.96 1.22 -7.62
N LYS A 119 29.09 0.61 -8.43
CA LYS A 119 29.45 0.00 -9.71
C LYS A 119 30.03 1.02 -10.70
N LEU A 120 29.38 2.19 -10.82
CA LEU A 120 29.87 3.29 -11.66
C LEU A 120 31.23 3.84 -11.20
N ALA A 121 31.46 3.87 -9.88
CA ALA A 121 32.76 4.25 -9.33
C ALA A 121 33.83 3.19 -9.60
N ALA A 122 33.52 1.91 -9.40
CA ALA A 122 34.44 0.79 -9.63
C ALA A 122 34.90 0.68 -11.09
N ASN A 123 34.00 0.94 -12.04
CA ASN A 123 34.31 0.95 -13.47
C ASN A 123 34.99 2.24 -13.95
N SER A 124 35.36 3.16 -13.05
CA SER A 124 35.88 4.50 -13.36
C SER A 124 34.95 5.39 -14.22
N GLU A 125 33.70 4.97 -14.44
CA GLU A 125 32.71 5.74 -15.21
C GLU A 125 32.35 7.05 -14.49
N PHE A 126 32.18 7.00 -13.17
CA PHE A 126 31.92 8.18 -12.35
C PHE A 126 33.04 9.23 -12.49
N THR A 127 34.30 8.79 -12.50
CA THR A 127 35.46 9.66 -12.68
C THR A 127 35.46 10.29 -14.07
N ILE A 128 35.16 9.52 -15.12
CA ILE A 128 35.06 10.04 -16.49
C ILE A 128 33.94 11.08 -16.61
N MET A 129 32.79 10.86 -15.97
CA MET A 129 31.70 11.85 -15.93
C MET A 129 32.14 13.17 -15.28
N ARG A 130 32.93 13.10 -14.20
CA ARG A 130 33.47 14.28 -13.51
C ARG A 130 34.48 15.03 -14.36
N VAL A 131 35.42 14.34 -14.99
CA VAL A 131 36.47 14.94 -15.84
C VAL A 131 35.87 15.53 -17.12
N SER A 132 34.79 14.95 -17.65
CA SER A 132 34.04 15.49 -18.81
C SER A 132 33.14 16.69 -18.48
N GLY A 133 33.23 17.26 -17.27
CA GLY A 133 32.55 18.49 -16.88
C GLY A 133 31.14 18.29 -16.29
N MET A 134 30.76 17.06 -15.88
CA MET A 134 29.53 16.85 -15.13
C MET A 134 29.69 17.34 -13.68
N SER A 135 29.01 18.43 -13.35
CA SER A 135 28.92 18.94 -11.97
C SER A 135 28.22 17.93 -11.04
N THR A 136 28.64 17.87 -9.77
CA THR A 136 28.01 17.02 -8.73
C THR A 136 26.51 17.29 -8.59
N TRP A 137 26.09 18.56 -8.64
CA TRP A 137 24.67 18.93 -8.56
C TRP A 137 23.81 18.34 -9.68
N ARG A 138 24.34 18.24 -10.90
CA ARG A 138 23.62 17.59 -12.01
C ARG A 138 23.45 16.10 -11.78
N LEU A 139 24.46 15.44 -11.20
CA LEU A 139 24.39 14.02 -10.84
C LEU A 139 23.35 13.80 -9.73
N ALA A 140 23.42 14.58 -8.66
CA ALA A 140 22.43 14.57 -7.58
C ALA A 140 21.00 14.80 -8.13
N ALA A 141 20.81 15.76 -9.04
CA ALA A 141 19.52 16.00 -9.68
C ALA A 141 19.04 14.81 -10.55
N CYS A 142 19.95 13.96 -11.07
CA CYS A 142 19.56 12.74 -11.77
C CYS A 142 19.07 11.67 -10.80
N VAL A 143 19.80 11.47 -9.68
CA VAL A 143 19.38 10.56 -8.61
C VAL A 143 18.03 11.00 -8.05
N MET A 144 17.86 12.29 -7.74
CA MET A 144 16.60 12.86 -7.23
C MET A 144 15.43 12.66 -8.20
N ARG A 145 15.65 12.78 -9.51
CA ARG A 145 14.60 12.51 -10.51
C ARG A 145 14.17 11.04 -10.50
N VAL A 146 15.11 10.10 -10.38
CA VAL A 146 14.77 8.67 -10.24
C VAL A 146 14.02 8.42 -8.92
N GLY A 147 14.51 9.00 -7.83
CA GLY A 147 13.86 8.92 -6.52
C GLY A 147 12.43 9.46 -6.52
N LEU A 148 12.18 10.60 -7.18
CA LEU A 148 10.85 11.18 -7.29
C LEU A 148 9.88 10.27 -8.08
N VAL A 149 10.35 9.68 -9.18
CA VAL A 149 9.57 8.70 -9.95
C VAL A 149 9.26 7.47 -9.10
N LEU A 150 10.25 6.99 -8.34
CA LEU A 150 10.06 5.87 -7.43
C LEU A 150 9.04 6.20 -6.33
N VAL A 151 9.12 7.38 -5.71
CA VAL A 151 8.15 7.85 -4.71
C VAL A 151 6.74 7.94 -5.29
N ALA A 152 6.59 8.46 -6.51
CA ALA A 152 5.28 8.50 -7.16
C ALA A 152 4.72 7.09 -7.43
N LEU A 153 5.58 6.16 -7.86
CA LEU A 153 5.20 4.77 -8.09
C LEU A 153 4.81 4.06 -6.79
N THR A 154 5.59 4.24 -5.73
CA THR A 154 5.32 3.60 -4.43
C THR A 154 4.09 4.20 -3.76
N TYR A 155 3.87 5.51 -3.89
CA TYR A 155 2.65 6.16 -3.44
C TYR A 155 1.41 5.59 -4.15
N LEU A 156 1.45 5.48 -5.48
CA LEU A 156 0.36 4.89 -6.26
C LEU A 156 0.09 3.44 -5.82
N LEU A 157 1.16 2.68 -5.60
CA LEU A 157 1.08 1.28 -5.18
C LEU A 157 0.50 1.15 -3.76
N GLY A 158 0.91 2.01 -2.82
CA GLY A 158 0.45 2.01 -1.43
C GLY A 158 -0.98 2.54 -1.25
N GLU A 159 -1.43 3.48 -2.08
CA GLU A 159 -2.76 4.09 -1.97
C GLU A 159 -3.81 3.32 -2.78
N VAL A 160 -3.47 2.89 -4.00
CA VAL A 160 -4.46 2.35 -4.95
C VAL A 160 -4.45 0.83 -5.00
N VAL A 161 -3.29 0.20 -4.90
CA VAL A 161 -3.14 -1.24 -5.19
C VAL A 161 -3.08 -2.07 -3.91
N ALA A 162 -2.26 -1.67 -2.94
CA ALA A 162 -2.04 -2.43 -1.71
C ALA A 162 -3.31 -2.60 -0.86
N PRO A 163 -4.13 -1.56 -0.60
CA PRO A 163 -5.31 -1.70 0.27
C PRO A 163 -6.37 -2.66 -0.27
N PRO A 164 -6.79 -2.62 -1.56
CA PRO A 164 -7.74 -3.59 -2.06
C PRO A 164 -7.14 -5.00 -2.17
N ALA A 165 -5.86 -5.14 -2.55
CA ALA A 165 -5.21 -6.44 -2.66
C ALA A 165 -5.13 -7.15 -1.29
N GLU A 166 -4.74 -6.42 -0.24
CA GLU A 166 -4.67 -6.97 1.11
C GLU A 166 -6.07 -7.33 1.65
N ARG A 167 -7.08 -6.51 1.40
CA ARG A 167 -8.48 -6.84 1.77
C ARG A 167 -8.96 -8.11 1.06
N LEU A 168 -8.58 -8.31 -0.20
CA LEU A 168 -8.91 -9.53 -0.94
C LEU A 168 -8.15 -10.74 -0.39
N ALA A 169 -6.86 -10.58 -0.04
CA ALA A 169 -6.05 -11.62 0.60
C ALA A 169 -6.70 -12.11 1.91
N GLN A 170 -7.02 -11.17 2.81
CA GLN A 170 -7.64 -11.49 4.09
C GLN A 170 -9.02 -12.14 3.94
N ARG A 171 -9.85 -11.65 3.00
CA ARG A 171 -11.16 -12.25 2.73
C ARG A 171 -11.05 -13.67 2.16
N ALA A 172 -10.13 -13.89 1.22
CA ALA A 172 -9.89 -15.20 0.64
C ALA A 172 -9.42 -16.21 1.69
N LYS A 173 -8.53 -15.78 2.60
CA LYS A 173 -8.07 -16.59 3.73
C LYS A 173 -9.22 -16.94 4.69
N LEU A 174 -10.01 -15.95 5.11
CA LEU A 174 -11.17 -16.19 5.99
C LEU A 174 -12.20 -17.15 5.39
N GLN A 175 -12.49 -17.03 4.09
CA GLN A 175 -13.40 -17.93 3.39
C GLN A 175 -12.84 -19.36 3.32
N ALA A 176 -11.53 -19.49 3.13
CA ALA A 176 -10.85 -20.78 2.99
C ALA A 176 -10.69 -21.53 4.32
N THR A 177 -10.39 -20.82 5.42
CA THR A 177 -10.24 -21.43 6.74
C THR A 177 -11.60 -21.70 7.42
N GLY A 178 -12.71 -21.17 6.88
CA GLY A 178 -14.04 -21.27 7.51
C GLY A 178 -14.13 -20.55 8.87
N ALA A 179 -13.07 -19.84 9.25
CA ALA A 179 -12.99 -19.06 10.47
C ALA A 179 -13.84 -17.80 10.29
N THR A 180 -15.02 -17.78 10.92
CA THR A 180 -15.72 -16.53 11.15
C THR A 180 -14.79 -15.54 11.84
N LEU A 181 -14.92 -14.25 11.50
CA LEU A 181 -14.14 -13.12 12.05
C LEU A 181 -13.96 -13.17 13.59
N SER A 182 -14.85 -13.88 14.30
CA SER A 182 -14.77 -14.14 15.74
C SER A 182 -13.65 -15.09 16.20
N GLN A 183 -13.13 -16.00 15.37
CA GLN A 183 -12.07 -16.93 15.78
C GLN A 183 -10.67 -16.29 15.81
N GLN A 184 -10.45 -15.21 15.05
CA GLN A 184 -9.18 -14.47 15.07
C GLN A 184 -8.96 -13.69 16.37
N PHE A 185 -10.05 -13.24 17.01
CA PHE A 185 -9.96 -12.59 18.31
C PHE A 185 -10.00 -13.65 19.41
N ARG A 186 -8.84 -14.02 19.97
CA ARG A 186 -8.75 -14.95 21.12
C ARG A 186 -9.66 -14.56 22.29
N SER A 187 -9.99 -13.27 22.43
CA SER A 187 -10.87 -12.72 23.48
C SER A 187 -12.29 -12.39 23.01
N GLY A 188 -12.64 -12.67 21.75
CA GLY A 188 -13.92 -12.28 21.15
C GLY A 188 -13.99 -10.83 20.65
N VAL A 189 -15.15 -10.44 20.15
CA VAL A 189 -15.41 -9.10 19.62
C VAL A 189 -15.78 -8.16 20.77
N TRP A 190 -15.12 -7.01 20.85
CA TRP A 190 -15.46 -5.94 21.80
C TRP A 190 -16.17 -4.80 21.08
N VAL A 191 -17.32 -4.42 21.60
CA VAL A 191 -18.13 -3.30 21.11
C VAL A 191 -18.38 -2.34 22.26
N ARG A 192 -18.19 -1.05 22.00
CA ARG A 192 -18.58 0.02 22.92
C ARG A 192 -19.91 0.60 22.45
N ASP A 193 -20.89 0.60 23.33
CA ASP A 193 -22.18 1.21 23.14
C ASP A 193 -22.40 2.32 24.19
N ALA A 194 -23.08 3.39 23.82
CA ALA A 194 -23.35 4.52 24.69
C ALA A 194 -24.86 4.75 24.74
N VAL A 195 -25.46 4.45 25.89
CA VAL A 195 -26.88 4.66 26.12
C VAL A 195 -27.11 6.15 26.32
N ARG A 196 -27.92 6.74 25.43
CA ARG A 196 -28.28 8.15 25.44
C ARG A 196 -29.71 8.31 25.93
N ASP A 197 -29.92 9.33 26.75
CA ASP A 197 -31.26 9.74 27.19
C ASP A 197 -32.00 10.47 26.03
N ALA A 198 -33.31 10.74 26.19
CA ALA A 198 -34.15 11.45 25.23
C ALA A 198 -33.61 12.84 24.86
N ALA A 199 -32.80 13.46 25.74
CA ALA A 199 -32.10 14.72 25.49
C ALA A 199 -30.73 14.56 24.77
N GLY A 200 -30.33 13.35 24.38
CA GLY A 200 -29.09 13.06 23.64
C GLY A 200 -27.81 12.95 24.48
N HIS A 201 -27.89 13.21 25.78
CA HIS A 201 -26.78 13.08 26.73
C HIS A 201 -26.47 11.61 27.01
N VAL A 202 -25.18 11.26 27.07
CA VAL A 202 -24.73 9.91 27.44
C VAL A 202 -25.06 9.68 28.91
N GLU A 203 -25.97 8.76 29.18
CA GLU A 203 -26.37 8.38 30.54
C GLU A 203 -25.46 7.26 31.06
N ARG A 204 -25.22 6.24 30.24
CA ARG A 204 -24.45 5.05 30.60
C ARG A 204 -23.54 4.59 29.46
N LEU A 205 -22.37 4.06 29.83
CA LEU A 205 -21.42 3.45 28.90
C LEU A 205 -21.50 1.93 29.04
N ARG A 206 -21.64 1.23 27.91
CA ARG A 206 -21.69 -0.22 27.84
C ARG A 206 -20.50 -0.76 27.06
N PHE A 207 -19.76 -1.69 27.65
CA PHE A 207 -18.74 -2.45 26.95
C PHE A 207 -19.20 -3.88 26.83
N VAL A 208 -19.45 -4.30 25.60
CA VAL A 208 -19.96 -5.62 25.26
C VAL A 208 -18.82 -6.45 24.69
N ASN A 209 -18.61 -7.63 25.25
CA ASN A 209 -17.70 -8.64 24.74
C ASN A 209 -18.49 -9.88 24.33
N VAL A 210 -18.30 -10.32 23.08
CA VAL A 210 -18.93 -11.53 22.54
C VAL A 210 -17.84 -12.49 22.12
N ARG A 211 -17.74 -13.63 22.81
CA ARG A 211 -16.65 -14.60 22.62
C ARG A 211 -16.67 -15.28 21.25
N GLU A 212 -17.85 -15.65 20.75
CA GLU A 212 -18.01 -16.36 19.48
C GLU A 212 -19.22 -15.80 18.72
N VAL A 213 -19.05 -15.50 17.44
CA VAL A 213 -20.11 -15.02 16.53
C VAL A 213 -20.15 -15.97 15.33
N ARG A 214 -21.25 -16.71 15.20
CA ARG A 214 -21.39 -17.68 14.11
C ARG A 214 -22.00 -17.05 12.86
N PRO A 215 -21.82 -17.68 11.67
CA PRO A 215 -22.37 -17.17 10.42
C PRO A 215 -23.91 -17.13 10.41
N ASP A 216 -24.56 -17.96 11.23
CA ASP A 216 -26.01 -18.05 11.37
C ASP A 216 -26.62 -16.88 12.19
N GLY A 217 -25.79 -15.94 12.66
CA GLY A 217 -26.21 -14.84 13.53
C GLY A 217 -26.36 -15.23 15.01
N SER A 218 -26.10 -16.50 15.37
CA SER A 218 -26.04 -16.93 16.76
C SER A 218 -24.72 -16.51 17.41
N THR A 219 -24.78 -16.10 18.67
CA THR A 219 -23.61 -15.62 19.40
C THR A 219 -23.50 -16.33 20.74
N LYS A 220 -22.28 -16.54 21.24
CA LYS A 220 -22.02 -17.21 22.52
C LYS A 220 -21.03 -16.46 23.40
N GLY A 221 -21.23 -16.61 24.71
CA GLY A 221 -20.34 -16.07 25.74
C GLY A 221 -20.34 -14.54 25.76
N TRP A 222 -21.51 -13.96 26.05
CA TRP A 222 -21.66 -12.52 26.22
C TRP A 222 -21.18 -12.09 27.60
N ARG A 223 -20.43 -10.99 27.65
CA ARG A 223 -20.18 -10.21 28.85
C ARG A 223 -20.46 -8.75 28.57
N ILE A 224 -21.25 -8.12 29.41
CA ILE A 224 -21.64 -6.72 29.28
C ILE A 224 -21.23 -6.02 30.56
N PHE A 225 -20.43 -4.98 30.44
CA PHE A 225 -20.01 -4.12 31.53
C PHE A 225 -20.70 -2.78 31.38
N GLU A 226 -21.52 -2.39 32.35
CA GLU A 226 -22.19 -1.10 32.37
C GLU A 226 -21.48 -0.16 33.35
N PHE A 227 -21.17 1.04 32.90
CA PHE A 227 -20.54 2.10 33.68
C PHE A 227 -21.41 3.36 33.69
N ASP A 228 -21.30 4.14 34.76
CA ASP A 228 -21.85 5.48 34.84
C ASP A 228 -21.00 6.51 34.07
N ARG A 229 -21.35 7.80 34.20
CA ARG A 229 -20.62 8.91 33.58
C ARG A 229 -19.22 9.12 34.16
N ASP A 230 -18.99 8.70 35.40
CA ASP A 230 -17.73 8.83 36.13
C ASP A 230 -16.86 7.56 36.02
N PHE A 231 -17.19 6.67 35.08
CA PHE A 231 -16.53 5.38 34.85
C PHE A 231 -16.56 4.42 36.05
N ARG A 232 -17.54 4.55 36.95
CA ARG A 232 -17.81 3.58 38.01
C ARG A 232 -18.64 2.43 37.45
N LEU A 233 -18.25 1.21 37.80
CA LEU A 233 -18.93 0.00 37.35
C LEU A 233 -20.29 -0.14 38.04
N LEU A 234 -21.37 -0.11 37.26
CA LEU A 234 -22.74 -0.26 37.73
C LEU A 234 -23.17 -1.72 37.75
N SER A 235 -22.93 -2.43 36.65
CA SER A 235 -23.34 -3.83 36.54
C SER A 235 -22.44 -4.64 35.59
N ILE A 236 -22.34 -5.93 35.87
CA ILE A 236 -21.74 -6.93 34.99
C ILE A 236 -22.84 -7.91 34.62
N SER A 237 -23.15 -8.06 33.34
CA SER A 237 -24.11 -9.06 32.87
C SER A 237 -23.40 -10.11 32.04
N THR A 238 -23.65 -11.38 32.31
CA THR A 238 -23.10 -12.52 31.54
C THR A 238 -24.25 -13.31 30.94
N ALA A 239 -24.18 -13.66 29.65
CA ALA A 239 -25.17 -14.51 29.01
C ALA A 239 -24.51 -15.64 28.22
N GLN A 240 -25.15 -16.81 28.19
CA GLN A 240 -24.60 -17.97 27.48
C GLN A 240 -24.70 -17.82 25.97
N SER A 241 -25.84 -17.31 25.48
CA SER A 241 -26.07 -17.09 24.05
C SER A 241 -26.92 -15.85 23.78
N GLY A 242 -26.82 -15.33 22.55
CA GLY A 242 -27.62 -14.22 22.06
C GLY A 242 -28.08 -14.44 20.63
N THR A 243 -29.32 -14.07 20.33
CA THR A 243 -29.88 -14.06 18.98
C THR A 243 -30.41 -12.67 18.64
N TYR A 244 -30.13 -12.20 17.42
CA TYR A 244 -30.66 -10.94 16.94
C TYR A 244 -32.10 -11.13 16.48
N VAL A 245 -33.03 -10.37 17.04
CA VAL A 245 -34.43 -10.35 16.63
C VAL A 245 -34.68 -9.03 15.90
N PRO A 246 -34.88 -9.04 14.57
CA PRO A 246 -35.21 -7.84 13.82
C PRO A 246 -36.56 -7.30 14.29
N GLY A 247 -36.65 -5.98 14.46
CA GLY A 247 -37.86 -5.26 14.89
C GLY A 247 -38.03 -3.96 14.12
N GLU A 248 -39.26 -3.50 13.98
CA GLU A 248 -39.64 -2.34 13.13
C GLU A 248 -38.99 -1.01 13.53
N ALA A 249 -38.55 -0.87 14.79
CA ALA A 249 -37.91 0.34 15.33
C ALA A 249 -36.38 0.21 15.56
N GLY A 250 -35.76 -0.82 14.96
CA GLY A 250 -34.38 -1.24 15.25
C GLY A 250 -34.41 -2.57 16.02
N GLY A 251 -33.77 -3.59 15.46
CA GLY A 251 -33.81 -4.93 16.06
C GLY A 251 -33.13 -5.01 17.43
N ASN A 252 -33.64 -5.90 18.27
CA ASN A 252 -33.19 -6.12 19.64
C ASN A 252 -32.41 -7.43 19.75
N TRP A 253 -31.42 -7.47 20.63
CA TRP A 253 -30.75 -8.72 20.98
C TRP A 253 -31.52 -9.43 22.08
N ARG A 254 -31.90 -10.69 21.84
CA ARG A 254 -32.45 -11.58 22.86
C ARG A 254 -31.30 -12.38 23.46
N LEU A 255 -31.02 -12.16 24.73
CA LEU A 255 -30.00 -12.88 25.49
C LEU A 255 -30.67 -14.03 26.25
N VAL A 256 -30.02 -15.20 26.29
CA VAL A 256 -30.49 -16.40 26.99
C VAL A 256 -29.55 -16.72 28.15
N ASP A 257 -30.13 -17.10 29.29
CA ASP A 257 -29.43 -17.35 30.55
C ASP A 257 -28.63 -16.13 31.03
N LEU A 258 -29.30 -14.98 31.07
CA LEU A 258 -28.70 -13.74 31.55
C LEU A 258 -28.54 -13.80 33.07
N VAL A 259 -27.30 -13.61 33.52
CA VAL A 259 -26.94 -13.43 34.91
C VAL A 259 -26.44 -11.99 35.06
N GLN A 260 -27.25 -11.13 35.67
CA GLN A 260 -26.87 -9.75 35.97
C GLN A 260 -26.39 -9.63 37.41
N THR A 261 -25.19 -9.11 37.57
CA THR A 261 -24.51 -8.81 38.83
C THR A 261 -24.47 -7.30 38.99
N ARG A 262 -25.31 -6.74 39.86
CA ARG A 262 -25.28 -5.29 40.16
C ARG A 262 -24.30 -5.00 41.28
N VAL A 263 -23.41 -4.04 41.05
CA VAL A 263 -22.43 -3.59 42.04
C VAL A 263 -23.07 -2.45 42.84
N PRO A 264 -23.14 -2.57 44.17
CA PRO A 264 -23.68 -1.50 45.00
C PRO A 264 -22.74 -0.30 45.03
N GLU A 265 -23.32 0.90 45.11
CA GLU A 265 -22.55 2.14 45.28
C GLU A 265 -21.97 2.19 46.69
N VAL A 266 -20.64 2.22 46.80
CA VAL A 266 -19.95 2.37 48.08
C VAL A 266 -19.67 3.86 48.28
N VAL A 267 -20.39 4.49 49.21
CA VAL A 267 -20.15 5.88 49.60
C VAL A 267 -18.85 5.92 50.40
N ALA A 268 -17.83 6.61 49.88
CA ALA A 268 -16.48 6.66 50.45
C ALA A 268 -16.37 7.16 51.91
N ALA A 269 -17.45 7.73 52.45
CA ALA A 269 -17.52 8.25 53.82
C ALA A 269 -17.94 7.19 54.86
N ASP A 270 -18.37 6.00 54.45
CA ASP A 270 -18.84 4.94 55.34
C ASP A 270 -17.98 3.68 55.19
N THR A 271 -17.11 3.43 56.18
CA THR A 271 -16.29 2.21 56.28
C THR A 271 -17.03 1.07 56.96
N ALA A 272 -18.31 1.26 57.34
CA ALA A 272 -19.12 0.18 57.88
C ALA A 272 -19.25 -0.94 56.82
N PRO A 273 -19.18 -2.22 57.23
CA PRO A 273 -19.41 -3.33 56.32
C PRO A 273 -20.79 -3.17 55.68
N THR A 274 -20.78 -2.81 54.41
CA THR A 274 -21.99 -2.55 53.63
C THR A 274 -22.82 -3.83 53.56
N ALA A 275 -24.07 -3.78 54.03
CA ALA A 275 -25.02 -4.89 53.95
C ALA A 275 -25.57 -5.12 52.52
N LEU A 276 -25.20 -4.27 51.56
CA LEU A 276 -25.61 -4.37 50.16
C LEU A 276 -24.93 -5.59 49.54
N ARG A 277 -25.72 -6.64 49.33
CA ARG A 277 -25.30 -7.85 48.61
C ARG A 277 -25.40 -7.60 47.12
N THR A 278 -24.42 -8.10 46.38
CA THR A 278 -24.52 -8.26 44.93
C THR A 278 -25.81 -9.00 44.58
N GLN A 279 -26.77 -8.32 43.96
CA GLN A 279 -28.00 -8.95 43.51
C GLN A 279 -27.71 -9.66 42.20
N ILE A 280 -27.83 -10.99 42.22
CA ILE A 280 -27.77 -11.82 41.03
C ILE A 280 -29.21 -12.02 40.54
N VAL A 281 -29.58 -11.31 39.48
CA VAL A 281 -30.85 -11.56 38.79
C VAL A 281 -30.58 -12.61 37.72
N ARG A 282 -31.25 -13.75 37.83
CA ARG A 282 -31.28 -14.80 36.81
C ARG A 282 -32.70 -14.88 36.27
N GLU A 283 -32.86 -14.60 34.98
CA GLU A 283 -34.10 -14.88 34.25
C GLU A 283 -33.91 -16.20 33.50
N PRO A 284 -34.37 -17.34 34.04
CA PRO A 284 -34.45 -18.59 33.30
C PRO A 284 -35.61 -18.54 32.28
N GLN A 285 -35.55 -19.41 31.28
CA GLN A 285 -36.59 -19.58 30.27
C GLN A 285 -37.96 -19.95 30.85
#